data_AF-A0A356X2H1-F1
#
_entry.id   AF-A0A356X2H1-F1
#
_cell.length_a   1.000
_cell.length_b   1.000
_cell.length_c   1.000
_cell.angle_alpha   90.00
_cell.angle_beta   90.00
_cell.angle_gamma   90.00
#
_symmetry.space_group_name_H-M   'P 1'
#
loop_
_entity.id
_entity.type
_entity.pdbx_description
1 polymer ?
#
loop_
_entity_poly.entity_id
_entity_poly.type
_entity_poly.pdbx_seq_one_letter_code
_entity_poly.pdbx_strand_id
1 'polypeptide(L)'
;NSTLIAKGTQSDPIVFTSYRDHNYGGKTNALSDTNSAQPGDWRHVYLDGNNNPTNTKFTEFEHVIFQYGDQNIRAFFDNDNSIQNTWSHIESRYADSYLELQNTLLTLENATIENHRLEGIRLENRNDGGLAELTLRNSVIRNNGHHGIQTTGYLADHAILKEISNSVIEGNGQ
;
A
#
# COMPACT_ATOMS: atom_id res chain seq x y z
N ASN A 1 22.98 -0.37 -4.21
CA ASN A 1 21.56 -0.80 -4.21
C ASN A 1 20.87 -0.15 -3.05
N SER A 2 19.87 0.69 -3.32
CA SER A 2 19.11 1.37 -2.28
C SER A 2 17.98 0.45 -1.81
N THR A 3 17.94 0.18 -0.50
CA THR A 3 16.87 -0.56 0.16
C THR A 3 16.17 0.38 1.14
N LEU A 4 14.84 0.42 1.13
CA LEU A 4 14.06 1.09 2.16
C LEU A 4 13.65 0.09 3.23
N ILE A 5 14.03 0.35 4.47
CA ILE A 5 13.76 -0.54 5.60
C ILE A 5 12.90 0.23 6.60
N ALA A 6 11.69 -0.26 6.87
CA ALA A 6 10.82 0.20 7.94
C ALA A 6 10.33 -1.03 8.73
N LYS A 7 11.01 -1.29 9.86
CA LYS A 7 10.74 -2.43 10.73
C LYS A 7 10.34 -1.94 12.11
N GLY A 8 9.04 -1.84 12.33
CA GLY A 8 8.47 -1.60 13.64
C GLY A 8 8.26 -2.90 14.41
N THR A 9 7.49 -2.81 15.49
CA THR A 9 7.00 -3.97 16.25
C THR A 9 5.51 -3.84 16.47
N GLN A 10 4.85 -4.92 16.92
CA GLN A 10 3.43 -4.85 17.28
C GLN A 10 3.12 -3.77 18.33
N SER A 11 4.01 -3.56 19.30
CA SER A 11 3.83 -2.55 20.35
C SER A 11 4.32 -1.15 19.97
N ASP A 12 5.18 -1.06 18.97
CA ASP A 12 5.81 0.18 18.52
C ASP A 12 5.96 0.16 16.99
N PRO A 13 4.84 0.35 16.25
CA PRO A 13 4.84 0.32 14.80
C PRO A 13 5.44 1.60 14.22
N ILE A 14 5.96 1.52 13.00
CA ILE A 14 6.31 2.72 12.23
C ILE A 14 5.05 3.26 11.57
N VAL A 15 4.75 4.55 11.75
CA VAL A 15 3.50 5.15 11.28
C VAL A 15 3.75 6.29 10.29
N PHE A 16 3.18 6.15 9.09
CA PHE A 16 3.06 7.21 8.09
C PHE A 16 1.65 7.78 8.14
N THR A 17 1.51 9.04 8.55
CA THR A 17 0.21 9.64 8.84
C THR A 17 0.18 11.14 8.55
N SER A 18 -1.02 11.72 8.58
CA SER A 18 -1.23 13.15 8.60
C SER A 18 -0.61 13.80 9.83
N TYR A 19 -0.08 15.02 9.69
CA TYR A 19 0.34 15.82 10.84
C TYR A 19 -0.84 16.23 11.75
N ARG A 20 -2.09 16.11 11.27
CA ARG A 20 -3.31 16.35 12.06
C ARG A 20 -3.80 15.12 12.83
N ASP A 21 -3.11 14.00 12.69
CA ASP A 21 -3.47 12.77 13.36
C ASP A 21 -3.04 12.81 14.83
N HIS A 22 -3.99 13.03 15.72
CA HIS A 22 -3.69 13.19 17.14
C HIS A 22 -3.29 11.86 17.82
N ASN A 23 -3.54 10.71 17.19
CA ASN A 23 -3.14 9.41 17.74
C ASN A 23 -1.66 9.11 17.49
N TYR A 24 -1.12 9.53 16.34
CA TYR A 24 0.25 9.20 15.93
C TYR A 24 1.10 10.42 15.52
N GLY A 25 0.53 11.43 14.87
CA GLY A 25 1.19 12.70 14.52
C GLY A 25 1.34 13.68 15.69
N GLY A 26 0.72 13.38 16.84
CA GLY A 26 0.77 14.20 18.05
C GLY A 26 -0.03 15.50 17.94
N LYS A 27 0.16 16.40 18.92
CA LYS A 27 -0.42 17.76 18.91
C LYS A 27 0.54 18.72 18.20
N THR A 28 0.75 18.51 16.90
CA THR A 28 1.76 19.23 16.11
C THR A 28 1.17 20.29 15.18
N ASN A 29 -0.16 20.34 15.07
CA ASN A 29 -0.90 21.37 14.35
C ASN A 29 -0.79 22.74 15.05
N ALA A 30 -0.86 23.82 14.26
CA ALA A 30 -0.96 25.17 14.81
C ALA A 30 -2.22 25.30 15.67
N LEU A 31 -2.20 26.12 16.71
CA LEU A 31 -3.35 26.31 17.62
C LEU A 31 -4.65 26.71 16.90
N SER A 32 -4.54 27.32 15.73
CA SER A 32 -5.66 27.71 14.88
C SER A 32 -6.21 26.60 13.98
N ASP A 33 -5.48 25.51 13.79
CA ASP A 33 -5.91 24.38 12.96
C ASP A 33 -6.69 23.39 13.82
N THR A 34 -8.02 23.50 13.80
CA THR A 34 -8.92 22.64 14.56
C THR A 34 -9.38 21.40 13.77
N ASN A 35 -8.85 21.18 12.58
CA ASN A 35 -9.29 20.08 11.73
C ASN A 35 -8.71 18.75 12.21
N SER A 36 -9.48 17.67 12.04
CA SER A 36 -8.98 16.30 12.22
C SER A 36 -8.23 15.83 10.98
N ALA A 37 -7.42 14.77 11.13
CA ALA A 37 -6.83 14.10 9.99
C ALA A 37 -7.92 13.58 9.03
N GLN A 38 -7.65 13.70 7.75
CA GLN A 38 -8.56 13.30 6.69
C GLN A 38 -7.80 12.62 5.54
N PRO A 39 -8.45 11.70 4.82
CA PRO A 39 -7.89 11.13 3.59
C PRO A 39 -7.39 12.23 2.64
N GLY A 40 -6.21 12.03 2.03
CA GLY A 40 -5.59 13.00 1.11
C GLY A 40 -4.78 14.11 1.78
N ASP A 41 -4.58 14.08 3.12
CA ASP A 41 -3.75 15.07 3.82
C ASP A 41 -2.27 15.03 3.38
N TRP A 42 -1.83 13.92 2.80
CA TRP A 42 -0.53 13.76 2.16
C TRP A 42 -0.67 12.86 0.93
N ARG A 43 0.31 12.86 0.02
CA ARG A 43 0.14 12.22 -1.28
C ARG A 43 0.23 10.68 -1.22
N HIS A 44 1.41 10.15 -0.91
CA HIS A 44 1.69 8.72 -0.75
C HIS A 44 3.16 8.50 -0.40
N VAL A 45 3.49 7.31 0.11
CA VAL A 45 4.87 6.82 0.10
C VAL A 45 5.13 6.29 -1.30
N TYR A 46 6.04 6.92 -2.04
CA TYR A 46 6.36 6.52 -3.41
C TYR A 46 7.59 5.61 -3.41
N LEU A 47 7.37 4.35 -3.77
CA LEU A 47 8.45 3.39 -4.03
C LEU A 47 8.68 3.33 -5.53
N ASP A 48 9.65 4.11 -6.00
CA ASP A 48 10.08 4.08 -7.39
C ASP A 48 11.21 3.07 -7.51
N GLY A 49 10.94 1.92 -8.13
CA GLY A 49 11.89 0.86 -8.44
C GLY A 49 12.19 0.75 -9.93
N ASN A 50 12.00 1.82 -10.71
CA ASN A 50 12.34 1.82 -12.13
C ASN A 50 13.84 1.54 -12.39
N ASN A 51 14.23 1.39 -13.67
CA ASN A 51 15.58 1.09 -14.14
C ASN A 51 16.64 2.21 -13.91
N ASN A 52 16.57 2.93 -12.81
CA ASN A 52 17.57 3.88 -12.34
C ASN A 52 18.36 3.28 -11.15
N PRO A 53 19.70 3.28 -11.19
CA PRO A 53 20.52 2.70 -10.11
C PRO A 53 20.38 3.41 -8.75
N THR A 54 19.78 4.60 -8.70
CA THR A 54 19.54 5.36 -7.46
C THR A 54 18.18 5.06 -6.81
N ASN A 55 17.32 4.32 -7.51
CA ASN A 55 15.94 4.07 -7.12
C ASN A 55 15.79 2.92 -6.10
N THR A 56 14.67 2.93 -5.36
CA THR A 56 14.36 1.98 -4.29
C THR A 56 13.65 0.77 -4.88
N LYS A 57 14.40 -0.33 -5.05
CA LYS A 57 13.90 -1.59 -5.61
C LYS A 57 13.53 -2.62 -4.54
N PHE A 58 14.28 -2.59 -3.44
CA PHE A 58 14.11 -3.50 -2.31
C PHE A 58 13.46 -2.76 -1.15
N THR A 59 12.48 -3.39 -0.55
CA THR A 59 11.72 -2.85 0.58
C THR A 59 11.47 -3.92 1.62
N GLU A 60 11.69 -3.55 2.88
CA GLU A 60 11.35 -4.37 4.03
C GLU A 60 10.39 -3.58 4.91
N PHE A 61 9.10 -3.90 4.82
CA PHE A 61 8.07 -3.34 5.69
C PHE A 61 7.54 -4.42 6.62
N GLU A 62 7.67 -4.15 7.93
CA GLU A 62 7.21 -5.02 9.00
C GLU A 62 6.62 -4.14 10.12
N HIS A 63 5.38 -4.41 10.53
CA HIS A 63 4.66 -3.60 11.52
C HIS A 63 4.62 -2.11 11.16
N VAL A 64 4.06 -1.81 10.00
CA VAL A 64 3.96 -0.45 9.46
C VAL A 64 2.49 -0.08 9.26
N ILE A 65 2.13 1.12 9.70
CA ILE A 65 0.80 1.70 9.53
C ILE A 65 0.89 2.87 8.55
N PHE A 66 0.02 2.88 7.54
CA PHE A 66 -0.18 3.99 6.62
C PHE A 66 -1.61 4.48 6.74
N GLN A 67 -1.79 5.80 6.94
CA GLN A 67 -3.13 6.37 7.00
C GLN A 67 -3.22 7.81 6.52
N TYR A 68 -4.40 8.19 6.02
CA TYR A 68 -4.74 9.54 5.58
C TYR A 68 -3.99 10.05 4.32
N GLY A 69 -3.37 9.16 3.54
CA GLY A 69 -2.80 9.50 2.24
C GLY A 69 -3.87 9.69 1.17
N ASP A 70 -3.51 10.25 0.01
CA ASP A 70 -4.31 10.10 -1.22
C ASP A 70 -4.26 8.62 -1.61
N GLN A 71 -3.10 8.14 -2.07
CA GLN A 71 -2.75 6.73 -1.90
C GLN A 71 -1.96 6.63 -0.59
N ASN A 72 -2.19 5.61 0.22
CA ASN A 72 -1.30 5.42 1.38
C ASN A 72 0.10 5.01 0.92
N ILE A 73 0.17 4.19 -0.13
CA ILE A 73 1.42 3.77 -0.74
C ILE A 73 1.21 3.55 -2.23
N ARG A 74 2.22 3.96 -3.00
CA ARG A 74 2.34 3.68 -4.42
C ARG A 74 3.68 3.02 -4.68
N ALA A 75 3.65 1.75 -5.07
CA ALA A 75 4.82 1.01 -5.51
C ALA A 75 4.80 0.87 -7.03
N PHE A 76 5.86 1.32 -7.68
CA PHE A 76 6.07 1.14 -9.11
C PHE A 76 7.45 0.54 -9.34
N PHE A 77 7.49 -0.76 -9.62
CA PHE A 77 8.74 -1.48 -9.88
C PHE A 77 8.93 -1.70 -11.37
N ASP A 78 10.17 -1.99 -11.77
CA ASP A 78 10.49 -2.30 -13.16
C ASP A 78 10.04 -3.73 -13.53
N ASN A 79 10.22 -4.09 -14.80
CA ASN A 79 9.93 -5.44 -15.29
C ASN A 79 10.99 -6.48 -14.85
N ASP A 80 11.84 -6.17 -13.86
CA ASP A 80 12.78 -7.14 -13.32
C ASP A 80 12.04 -8.08 -12.37
N ASN A 81 11.57 -9.19 -12.93
CA ASN A 81 10.88 -10.25 -12.20
C ASN A 81 11.75 -10.93 -11.12
N SER A 82 13.05 -10.60 -11.02
CA SER A 82 13.89 -11.03 -9.90
C SER A 82 13.62 -10.24 -8.61
N ILE A 83 12.98 -9.08 -8.70
CA ILE A 83 12.64 -8.24 -7.56
C ILE A 83 11.33 -8.74 -6.94
N GLN A 84 11.46 -9.40 -5.79
CA GLN A 84 10.33 -9.88 -5.01
C GLN A 84 10.41 -9.27 -3.61
N ASN A 85 9.37 -8.54 -3.24
CA ASN A 85 9.27 -7.93 -1.92
C ASN A 85 8.24 -8.68 -1.07
N THR A 86 8.46 -8.72 0.24
CA THR A 86 7.50 -9.22 1.21
C THR A 86 7.27 -8.14 2.25
N TRP A 87 6.01 -7.75 2.43
CA TRP A 87 5.62 -6.87 3.52
C TRP A 87 4.73 -7.64 4.49
N SER A 88 4.97 -7.45 5.78
CA SER A 88 4.23 -8.16 6.82
C SER A 88 3.66 -7.23 7.88
N HIS A 89 2.50 -7.59 8.45
CA HIS A 89 1.86 -6.79 9.50
C HIS A 89 1.64 -5.33 9.07
N ILE A 90 1.13 -5.14 7.86
CA ILE A 90 0.86 -3.82 7.30
C ILE A 90 -0.59 -3.43 7.58
N GLU A 91 -0.79 -2.20 8.05
CA GLU A 91 -2.11 -1.61 8.16
C GLU A 91 -2.20 -0.42 7.20
N SER A 92 -3.16 -0.45 6.28
CA SER A 92 -3.49 0.69 5.41
C SER A 92 -4.92 1.11 5.68
N ARG A 93 -5.11 2.34 6.14
CA ARG A 93 -6.43 2.87 6.51
C ARG A 93 -6.70 4.26 5.97
N TYR A 94 -7.97 4.60 5.77
CA TYR A 94 -8.41 5.99 5.53
C TYR A 94 -7.69 6.70 4.38
N ALA A 95 -7.37 5.98 3.30
CA ALA A 95 -6.84 6.58 2.08
C ALA A 95 -7.96 7.24 1.25
N ASP A 96 -7.65 8.31 0.52
CA ASP A 96 -8.60 8.93 -0.41
C ASP A 96 -8.85 8.02 -1.62
N SER A 97 -7.81 7.29 -2.02
CA SER A 97 -7.80 6.36 -3.14
C SER A 97 -7.64 4.91 -2.65
N TYR A 98 -6.47 4.29 -2.86
CA TYR A 98 -6.21 2.86 -2.65
C TYR A 98 -4.71 2.63 -2.36
N LEU A 99 -4.35 1.37 -2.08
CA LEU A 99 -2.95 0.90 -2.12
C LEU A 99 -2.59 0.55 -3.58
N GLU A 100 -1.64 1.26 -4.18
CA GLU A 100 -1.32 1.15 -5.61
C GLU A 100 -0.06 0.31 -5.84
N LEU A 101 -0.18 -0.78 -6.59
CA LEU A 101 0.88 -1.74 -6.88
C LEU A 101 1.05 -1.90 -8.39
N GLN A 102 2.08 -1.29 -8.94
CA GLN A 102 2.34 -1.24 -10.38
C GLN A 102 3.59 -2.04 -10.72
N ASN A 103 3.45 -3.02 -11.62
CA ASN A 103 4.57 -3.84 -12.10
C ASN A 103 5.38 -4.49 -10.96
N THR A 104 4.70 -4.91 -9.90
CA THR A 104 5.33 -5.45 -8.69
C THR A 104 5.09 -6.95 -8.54
N LEU A 105 6.09 -7.69 -8.06
CA LEU A 105 5.89 -9.01 -7.47
C LEU A 105 5.94 -8.84 -5.94
N LEU A 106 4.76 -8.80 -5.32
CA LEU A 106 4.62 -8.50 -3.89
C LEU A 106 3.91 -9.63 -3.15
N THR A 107 4.47 -10.01 -2.02
CA THR A 107 3.80 -10.81 -1.00
C THR A 107 3.36 -9.91 0.14
N LEU A 108 2.06 -9.95 0.47
CA LEU A 108 1.49 -9.32 1.67
C LEU A 108 1.08 -10.40 2.66
N GLU A 109 1.66 -10.38 3.85
CA GLU A 109 1.34 -11.30 4.93
C GLU A 109 0.81 -10.55 6.15
N ASN A 110 -0.31 -11.01 6.73
CA ASN A 110 -0.91 -10.38 7.91
C ASN A 110 -1.25 -8.89 7.69
N ALA A 111 -1.75 -8.53 6.50
CA ALA A 111 -2.12 -7.16 6.19
C ALA A 111 -3.58 -6.86 6.54
N THR A 112 -3.86 -5.64 6.98
CA THR A 112 -5.22 -5.09 7.12
C THR A 112 -5.36 -3.86 6.23
N ILE A 113 -6.25 -3.90 5.25
CA ILE A 113 -6.46 -2.80 4.28
C ILE A 113 -7.93 -2.42 4.31
N GLU A 114 -8.24 -1.27 4.88
CA GLU A 114 -9.62 -0.93 5.20
C GLU A 114 -9.97 0.55 5.17
N ASN A 115 -11.26 0.85 4.99
CA ASN A 115 -11.82 2.19 5.06
C ASN A 115 -11.16 3.19 4.09
N HIS A 116 -10.70 2.74 2.93
CA HIS A 116 -10.33 3.62 1.83
C HIS A 116 -11.60 4.14 1.13
N ARG A 117 -11.59 5.35 0.55
CA ARG A 117 -12.78 5.86 -0.16
C ARG A 117 -12.98 5.17 -1.51
N LEU A 118 -11.93 4.65 -2.14
CA LEU A 118 -12.01 3.86 -3.38
C LEU A 118 -11.72 2.38 -3.09
N GLU A 119 -10.89 1.73 -3.89
CA GLU A 119 -10.53 0.31 -3.71
C GLU A 119 -9.61 0.09 -2.50
N GLY A 120 -9.53 -1.16 -2.01
CA GLY A 120 -8.50 -1.53 -1.04
C GLY A 120 -7.12 -1.53 -1.70
N ILE A 121 -6.96 -2.40 -2.69
CA ILE A 121 -5.73 -2.56 -3.50
C ILE A 121 -6.07 -2.38 -4.98
N ARG A 122 -5.25 -1.61 -5.69
CA ARG A 122 -5.19 -1.63 -7.15
C ARG A 122 -3.86 -2.24 -7.60
N LEU A 123 -3.93 -3.40 -8.24
CA LEU A 123 -2.79 -4.10 -8.83
C LEU A 123 -2.80 -3.88 -10.34
N GLU A 124 -1.74 -3.27 -10.87
CA GLU A 124 -1.66 -2.90 -12.28
C GLU A 124 -0.40 -3.43 -12.96
N ASN A 125 -0.56 -3.92 -14.18
CA ASN A 125 0.54 -4.05 -15.10
C ASN A 125 0.49 -2.91 -16.14
N ARG A 126 1.51 -2.05 -16.13
CA ARG A 126 1.58 -0.87 -17.01
C ARG A 126 2.59 -0.99 -18.14
N ASN A 127 3.36 -2.07 -18.22
CA ASN A 127 4.43 -2.23 -19.21
C ASN A 127 4.20 -3.47 -20.06
N ASP A 128 4.49 -3.37 -21.36
CA ASP A 128 4.49 -4.53 -22.25
C ASP A 128 5.57 -5.54 -21.82
N GLY A 129 5.19 -6.82 -21.75
CA GLY A 129 6.03 -7.91 -21.22
C GLY A 129 6.36 -7.84 -19.72
N GLY A 130 5.81 -6.88 -18.97
CA GLY A 130 5.94 -6.79 -17.51
C GLY A 130 5.01 -7.74 -16.77
N LEU A 131 5.21 -7.85 -15.45
CA LEU A 131 4.38 -8.68 -14.57
C LEU A 131 3.94 -7.87 -13.35
N ALA A 132 2.70 -8.07 -12.90
CA ALA A 132 2.24 -7.60 -11.61
C ALA A 132 1.56 -8.77 -10.89
N GLU A 133 2.19 -9.29 -9.84
CA GLU A 133 1.70 -10.43 -9.07
C GLU A 133 1.53 -10.04 -7.61
N LEU A 134 0.36 -10.35 -7.06
CA LEU A 134 0.09 -10.25 -5.63
C LEU A 134 -0.14 -11.63 -5.02
N THR A 135 0.62 -11.95 -3.98
CA THR A 135 0.34 -13.06 -3.06
C THR A 135 -0.19 -12.48 -1.76
N LEU A 136 -1.40 -12.84 -1.34
CA LEU A 136 -2.06 -12.31 -0.14
C LEU A 136 -2.32 -13.45 0.85
N ARG A 137 -1.77 -13.34 2.07
CA ARG A 137 -1.88 -14.37 3.09
C ARG A 137 -2.29 -13.79 4.45
N ASN A 138 -3.14 -14.51 5.18
CA ASN A 138 -3.54 -14.16 6.55
C ASN A 138 -4.04 -12.70 6.69
N SER A 139 -4.65 -12.16 5.64
CA SER A 139 -4.91 -10.72 5.52
C SER A 139 -6.40 -10.42 5.48
N VAL A 140 -6.75 -9.18 5.79
CA VAL A 140 -8.13 -8.68 5.78
C VAL A 140 -8.21 -7.45 4.88
N ILE A 141 -9.13 -7.46 3.93
CA ILE A 141 -9.43 -6.31 3.06
C ILE A 141 -10.91 -5.99 3.18
N ARG A 142 -11.27 -4.87 3.81
CA ARG A 142 -12.68 -4.60 4.11
C ARG A 142 -13.09 -3.14 4.14
N ASN A 143 -14.39 -2.90 3.99
CA ASN A 143 -15.00 -1.58 4.16
C ASN A 143 -14.38 -0.49 3.26
N ASN A 144 -13.81 -0.88 2.12
CA ASN A 144 -13.34 0.07 1.12
C ASN A 144 -14.54 0.50 0.25
N GLY A 145 -14.56 1.75 -0.19
CA GLY A 145 -15.71 2.34 -0.86
C GLY A 145 -16.06 1.67 -2.19
N HIS A 146 -15.06 1.08 -2.87
CA HIS A 146 -15.22 0.27 -4.09
C HIS A 146 -14.71 -1.17 -3.82
N HIS A 147 -14.27 -1.89 -4.85
CA HIS A 147 -13.69 -3.23 -4.78
C HIS A 147 -12.60 -3.37 -3.70
N GLY A 148 -12.57 -4.52 -3.00
CA GLY A 148 -11.46 -4.81 -2.08
C GLY A 148 -10.11 -4.90 -2.82
N ILE A 149 -10.08 -5.63 -3.93
CA ILE A 149 -8.93 -5.70 -4.84
C ILE A 149 -9.43 -5.51 -6.26
N GLN A 150 -8.78 -4.63 -7.01
CA GLN A 150 -8.98 -4.46 -8.44
C GLN A 150 -7.69 -4.75 -9.18
N THR A 151 -7.77 -5.61 -10.20
CA THR A 151 -6.65 -5.87 -11.12
C THR A 151 -6.90 -5.18 -12.45
N THR A 152 -5.89 -4.51 -13.01
CA THR A 152 -5.99 -3.87 -14.33
C THR A 152 -4.72 -4.08 -15.16
N GLY A 153 -4.88 -4.46 -16.42
CA GLY A 153 -3.80 -4.45 -17.41
C GLY A 153 -3.98 -3.29 -18.37
N TYR A 154 -3.00 -2.39 -18.49
CA TYR A 154 -3.08 -1.29 -19.46
C TYR A 154 -2.55 -1.72 -20.85
N LEU A 155 -1.55 -2.62 -20.87
CA LEU A 155 -0.88 -3.08 -22.09
C LEU A 155 -0.77 -4.62 -22.20
N ALA A 156 -1.05 -5.38 -21.12
CA ALA A 156 -1.10 -6.84 -21.14
C ALA A 156 -1.94 -7.40 -19.96
N ASP A 157 -2.50 -8.60 -20.11
CA ASP A 157 -3.44 -9.26 -19.18
C ASP A 157 -2.81 -9.74 -17.84
N HIS A 158 -1.60 -9.29 -17.49
CA HIS A 158 -0.76 -9.93 -16.47
C HIS A 158 -0.73 -9.20 -15.11
N ALA A 159 -1.85 -8.60 -14.69
CA ALA A 159 -2.08 -8.25 -13.28
C ALA A 159 -2.81 -9.40 -12.59
N ILE A 160 -2.07 -10.21 -11.83
CA ILE A 160 -2.50 -11.53 -11.36
C ILE A 160 -2.52 -11.57 -9.83
N LEU A 161 -3.64 -12.02 -9.28
CA LEU A 161 -3.71 -12.49 -7.90
C LEU A 161 -3.20 -13.92 -7.88
N LYS A 162 -1.90 -14.08 -7.57
CA LYS A 162 -1.20 -15.36 -7.64
C LYS A 162 -1.74 -16.36 -6.62
N GLU A 163 -2.00 -15.88 -5.43
CA GLU A 163 -2.51 -16.66 -4.31
C GLU A 163 -3.29 -15.73 -3.38
N ILE A 164 -4.45 -16.21 -2.91
CA ILE A 164 -5.15 -15.67 -1.75
C ILE A 164 -5.41 -16.83 -0.81
N SER A 165 -4.80 -16.81 0.38
CA SER A 165 -4.95 -17.87 1.38
C SER A 165 -5.17 -17.30 2.77
N ASN A 166 -6.02 -17.96 3.56
CA ASN A 166 -6.39 -17.55 4.93
C ASN A 166 -6.75 -16.06 5.06
N SER A 167 -7.35 -15.49 4.01
CA SER A 167 -7.61 -14.05 3.92
C SER A 167 -9.10 -13.80 3.74
N VAL A 168 -9.57 -12.67 4.25
CA VAL A 168 -10.97 -12.25 4.21
C VAL A 168 -11.08 -10.98 3.38
N ILE A 169 -12.00 -10.98 2.41
CA ILE A 169 -12.33 -9.81 1.59
C ILE A 169 -13.84 -9.57 1.74
N GLU A 170 -14.24 -8.56 2.50
CA GLU A 170 -15.65 -8.36 2.90
C GLU A 170 -16.04 -6.89 3.05
N GLY A 171 -17.34 -6.57 2.97
CA GLY A 171 -17.84 -5.21 3.24
C GLY A 171 -17.34 -4.12 2.28
N ASN A 172 -16.67 -4.49 1.19
CA ASN A 172 -16.21 -3.58 0.16
C ASN A 172 -17.37 -3.22 -0.79
N GLY A 173 -17.28 -2.06 -1.45
CA GLY A 173 -18.23 -1.64 -2.48
C GLY A 173 -18.18 -2.47 -3.76
N GLN A 174 -19.00 -2.04 -4.73
CA GLN A 174 -19.05 -2.59 -6.09
C GLN A 174 -18.37 -1.65 -7.09
#